data_AF-A0A956T1B1-F1
#
_entry.id   AF-A0A956T1B1-F1
#
_cell.length_a   1.000
_cell.length_b   1.000
_cell.length_c   1.000
_cell.angle_alpha   90.00
_cell.angle_beta   90.00
_cell.angle_gamma   90.00
#
_symmetry.space_group_name_H-M   'P 1'
#
loop_
_entity.id
_entity.type
_entity.pdbx_description
1 polymer ?
#
loop_
_entity_poly.entity_id
_entity_poly.type
_entity_poly.pdbx_seq_one_letter_code
_entity_poly.pdbx_strand_id
1 'polypeptide(L)'
;MSLLEVVVYCFLLSLFSVMLFLTLPVRNADSHMALQEANNEGAAALRLISRELANSSRSKLVVDSKGQGLSFLSGAPEDGGAFEYDSQGQVLWTGWLSYSVQKTSLVRYWRPFSKPSPLSSVLALNQMGSVAPEVVIRDLDEFKVWEQPSGCCNFRLAITVD
;
A
#
# COMPACT_ATOMS: atom_id res chain seq x y z
N MET A 1 -5.58 -31.01 61.29
CA MET A 1 -5.41 -31.13 59.83
C MET A 1 -4.68 -32.40 59.52
N SER A 2 -5.25 -33.26 58.68
CA SER A 2 -4.62 -34.52 58.28
C SER A 2 -3.66 -34.29 57.10
N LEU A 3 -2.65 -35.15 56.96
CA LEU A 3 -1.73 -35.13 55.81
C LEU A 3 -2.46 -35.21 54.46
N LEU A 4 -3.58 -35.94 54.43
CA LEU A 4 -4.41 -36.10 53.24
C LEU A 4 -5.09 -34.79 52.84
N GLU A 5 -5.58 -34.00 53.79
CA GLU A 5 -6.15 -32.68 53.52
C GLU A 5 -5.12 -31.73 52.89
N VAL A 6 -3.88 -31.73 53.39
CA VAL A 6 -2.80 -30.89 52.86
C VAL A 6 -2.46 -31.26 51.41
N VAL A 7 -2.38 -32.56 51.10
CA VAL A 7 -2.11 -33.03 49.73
C VAL A 7 -3.23 -32.62 48.78
N VAL A 8 -4.49 -32.75 49.20
CA VAL A 8 -5.66 -32.34 48.40
C VAL A 8 -5.65 -30.83 48.15
N TYR A 9 -5.34 -30.01 49.15
CA TYR A 9 -5.24 -28.56 48.97
C TYR A 9 -4.12 -28.15 48.03
N CYS A 10 -2.94 -28.78 48.13
CA CYS A 10 -1.83 -28.52 47.20
C CYS A 10 -2.19 -28.89 45.75
N PHE A 11 -2.92 -29.99 45.55
CA PHE A 11 -3.37 -30.41 44.22
C PHE A 11 -4.42 -29.47 43.62
N LEU A 12 -5.38 -29.01 44.43
CA LEU A 12 -6.37 -28.03 43.98
C LEU A 12 -5.71 -26.68 43.66
N LEU A 13 -4.71 -26.27 44.44
CA LEU A 13 -3.97 -25.04 44.21
C LEU A 13 -3.15 -25.10 42.91
N SER A 14 -2.52 -26.26 42.61
CA SER A 14 -1.77 -26.43 41.37
C SER A 14 -2.69 -26.44 40.15
N LEU A 15 -3.83 -27.13 40.22
CA LEU A 15 -4.86 -27.10 39.17
C LEU A 15 -5.38 -25.68 38.93
N PHE A 16 -5.66 -24.94 40.00
CA PHE A 16 -6.10 -23.55 39.90
C PHE A 16 -5.02 -22.66 39.27
N SER A 17 -3.75 -22.85 39.64
CA SER A 17 -2.63 -22.10 39.05
C SER A 17 -2.45 -22.39 37.56
N VAL A 18 -2.61 -23.66 37.13
CA VAL A 18 -2.53 -24.03 35.71
C VAL A 18 -3.72 -23.48 34.93
N MET A 19 -4.93 -23.57 35.46
CA MET A 19 -6.13 -22.97 34.87
C MET A 19 -5.98 -21.45 34.72
N LEU A 20 -5.44 -20.78 35.74
CA LEU A 20 -5.19 -19.35 35.70
C LEU A 20 -4.13 -19.00 34.64
N PHE A 21 -3.05 -19.79 34.54
CA PHE A 21 -2.03 -19.59 33.50
C PHE A 21 -2.57 -19.81 32.07
N LEU A 22 -3.43 -20.82 31.87
CA LEU A 22 -4.04 -21.11 30.57
C LEU A 22 -5.13 -20.11 30.16
N THR A 23 -5.77 -19.46 31.13
CA THR A 23 -6.83 -18.47 30.88
C THR A 23 -6.32 -17.03 30.85
N LEU A 24 -5.08 -16.77 31.29
CA LEU A 24 -4.43 -15.49 31.09
C LEU A 24 -4.25 -15.27 29.58
N PRO A 25 -4.90 -14.27 28.98
CA PRO A 25 -4.69 -13.97 27.58
C PRO A 25 -3.22 -13.58 27.41
N VAL A 26 -2.48 -14.35 26.61
CA VAL A 26 -1.13 -14.00 26.17
C VAL A 26 -1.24 -12.83 25.21
N ARG A 27 -1.52 -11.65 25.78
CA ARG A 27 -1.84 -10.38 25.10
C ARG A 27 -0.72 -9.83 24.21
N ASN A 28 0.44 -10.49 24.20
CA ASN A 28 1.64 -10.03 23.50
C ASN A 28 1.90 -10.76 22.17
N ALA A 29 1.30 -11.93 21.91
CA ALA A 29 1.57 -12.64 20.65
C ALA A 29 0.81 -12.00 19.47
N ASP A 30 -0.43 -11.57 19.70
CA ASP A 30 -1.30 -11.02 18.64
C ASP A 30 -0.86 -9.62 18.19
N SER A 31 -0.30 -8.80 19.08
CA SER A 31 0.14 -7.44 18.74
C SER A 31 1.40 -7.42 17.87
N HIS A 32 2.34 -8.34 18.10
CA HIS A 32 3.51 -8.47 17.23
C HIS A 32 3.15 -9.01 15.85
N MET A 33 2.22 -9.97 15.76
CA MET A 33 1.74 -10.48 14.47
C MET A 33 0.96 -9.43 13.70
N ALA A 34 0.04 -8.69 14.35
CA ALA A 34 -0.72 -7.61 13.72
C ALA A 34 0.20 -6.48 13.20
N LEU A 35 1.21 -6.08 13.99
CA LEU A 35 2.20 -5.10 13.56
C LEU A 35 3.05 -5.60 12.38
N GLN A 36 3.38 -6.89 12.37
CA GLN A 36 4.14 -7.49 11.28
C GLN A 36 3.30 -7.61 10.00
N GLU A 37 2.01 -7.90 10.12
CA GLU A 37 1.06 -7.91 9.01
C GLU A 37 0.91 -6.52 8.39
N ALA A 38 0.69 -5.48 9.20
CA ALA A 38 0.63 -4.09 8.74
C ALA A 38 1.92 -3.66 8.02
N ASN A 39 3.08 -3.97 8.59
CA ASN A 39 4.38 -3.69 7.96
C ASN A 39 4.55 -4.43 6.62
N ASN A 40 4.05 -5.67 6.52
CA ASN A 40 4.10 -6.43 5.29
C ASN A 40 3.16 -5.84 4.22
N GLU A 41 1.97 -5.38 4.60
CA GLU A 41 1.04 -4.67 3.72
C GLU A 41 1.65 -3.37 3.20
N GLY A 42 2.21 -2.54 4.09
CA GLY A 42 2.88 -1.29 3.71
C GLY A 42 4.07 -1.54 2.77
N ALA A 43 4.91 -2.52 3.07
CA ALA A 43 6.02 -2.91 2.20
C ALA A 43 5.55 -3.47 0.84
N ALA A 44 4.44 -4.22 0.81
CA ALA A 44 3.85 -4.72 -0.43
C ALA A 44 3.30 -3.57 -1.29
N ALA A 45 2.61 -2.60 -0.68
CA ALA A 45 2.12 -1.41 -1.37
C ALA A 45 3.26 -0.56 -1.94
N LEU A 46 4.34 -0.33 -1.17
CA LEU A 46 5.51 0.38 -1.66
C LEU A 46 6.19 -0.34 -2.83
N ARG A 47 6.28 -1.67 -2.79
CA ARG A 47 6.81 -2.47 -3.92
C ARG A 47 5.92 -2.36 -5.15
N LEU A 48 4.59 -2.37 -4.97
CA LEU A 48 3.63 -2.19 -6.05
C LEU A 48 3.79 -0.81 -6.70
N ILE A 49 3.74 0.26 -5.89
CA ILE A 49 3.93 1.65 -6.35
C ILE A 49 5.27 1.80 -7.06
N SER A 50 6.35 1.25 -6.50
CA SER A 50 7.68 1.31 -7.11
C SER A 50 7.73 0.61 -8.47
N ARG A 51 7.07 -0.55 -8.62
CA ARG A 51 7.01 -1.29 -9.87
C ARG A 51 6.22 -0.53 -10.93
N GLU A 52 5.11 0.08 -10.55
CA GLU A 52 4.28 0.85 -11.47
C GLU A 52 4.95 2.18 -11.88
N LEU A 53 5.62 2.85 -10.94
CA LEU A 53 6.42 4.03 -11.23
C LEU A 53 7.60 3.73 -12.18
N ALA A 54 8.16 2.53 -12.14
CA ALA A 54 9.21 2.13 -13.08
C ALA A 54 8.71 2.12 -14.54
N ASN A 55 7.41 1.91 -14.74
CA ASN A 55 6.75 1.88 -16.05
C ASN A 55 6.05 3.21 -16.39
N SER A 56 6.40 4.28 -15.66
CA SER A 56 5.74 5.57 -15.74
C SER A 56 6.54 6.65 -16.45
N SER A 57 5.85 7.70 -16.91
CA SER A 57 6.51 8.92 -17.36
C SER A 57 6.80 9.84 -16.18
N ARG A 58 8.09 10.01 -15.83
CA ARG A 58 8.52 11.00 -14.81
C ARG A 58 8.11 12.44 -15.14
N SER A 59 7.90 12.74 -16.42
CA SER A 59 7.48 14.07 -16.89
C SER A 59 6.01 14.39 -16.62
N LYS A 60 5.21 13.36 -16.27
CA LYS A 60 3.78 13.45 -16.00
C LYS A 60 3.45 12.79 -14.68
N LEU A 61 4.19 13.21 -13.66
CA LEU A 61 3.94 12.88 -12.26
C LEU A 61 3.25 14.06 -11.59
N VAL A 62 2.19 13.78 -10.84
CA VAL A 62 1.39 14.78 -10.12
C VAL A 62 1.28 14.32 -8.69
N VAL A 63 1.82 15.12 -7.77
CA VAL A 63 1.63 14.94 -6.33
C VAL A 63 0.56 15.93 -5.88
N ASP A 64 -0.40 15.47 -5.09
CA ASP A 64 -1.39 16.38 -4.50
C ASP A 64 -0.70 17.40 -3.59
N SER A 65 -1.28 18.59 -3.48
CA SER A 65 -0.83 19.68 -2.62
C SER A 65 -0.60 19.28 -1.15
N LYS A 66 -1.33 18.28 -0.65
CA LYS A 66 -1.18 17.75 0.71
C LYS A 66 -0.22 16.57 0.80
N GLY A 67 0.31 16.09 -0.33
CA GLY A 67 1.13 14.89 -0.41
C GLY A 67 0.36 13.58 -0.18
N GLN A 68 -0.97 13.62 -0.12
CA GLN A 68 -1.83 12.44 0.15
C GLN A 68 -2.34 11.76 -1.13
N GLY A 69 -1.80 12.17 -2.28
CA GLY A 69 -2.17 11.66 -3.57
C GLY A 69 -0.99 11.67 -4.53
N LEU A 70 -0.90 10.64 -5.35
CA LEU A 70 0.12 10.47 -6.37
C LEU A 70 -0.54 9.95 -7.65
N SER A 71 -0.39 10.68 -8.75
CA SER A 71 -0.90 10.28 -10.05
C SER A 71 0.19 10.33 -11.10
N PHE A 72 0.25 9.32 -11.96
CA PHE A 72 1.24 9.23 -13.04
C PHE A 72 0.70 8.47 -14.24
N LEU A 73 1.31 8.70 -15.40
CA LEU A 73 1.02 7.94 -16.61
C LEU A 73 1.69 6.58 -16.57
N SER A 74 0.96 5.53 -16.94
CA SER A 74 1.49 4.18 -17.11
C SER A 74 1.56 3.82 -18.59
N GLY A 75 2.70 3.25 -19.00
CA GLY A 75 2.83 2.57 -20.30
C GLY A 75 2.46 1.08 -20.20
N ALA A 76 2.43 0.52 -18.99
CA ALA A 76 2.06 -0.88 -18.79
C ALA A 76 0.52 -1.01 -18.80
N PRO A 77 -0.06 -1.96 -19.55
CA PRO A 77 -1.47 -2.32 -19.43
C PRO A 77 -1.80 -2.81 -18.01
N GLU A 78 -3.04 -2.60 -17.55
CA GLU A 78 -3.48 -3.06 -16.23
C GLU A 78 -3.33 -4.58 -16.06
N ASP A 79 -3.63 -5.34 -17.11
CA ASP A 79 -3.55 -6.80 -17.12
C ASP A 79 -2.11 -7.34 -17.13
N GLY A 80 -1.09 -6.47 -17.05
CA GLY A 80 0.32 -6.86 -17.09
C GLY A 80 0.81 -7.30 -18.47
N GLY A 81 0.10 -6.89 -19.53
CA GLY A 81 0.45 -7.16 -20.92
C GLY A 81 1.76 -6.49 -21.36
N ALA A 82 2.14 -6.75 -22.62
CA ALA A 82 3.31 -6.13 -23.22
C ALA A 82 3.12 -4.61 -23.43
N PHE A 83 4.22 -3.87 -23.39
CA PHE A 83 4.22 -2.46 -23.79
C PHE A 83 3.87 -2.32 -25.27
N GLU A 84 3.06 -1.31 -25.57
CA GLU A 84 2.78 -0.91 -26.93
C GLU A 84 3.72 0.20 -27.37
N TYR A 85 4.11 0.16 -28.64
CA TYR A 85 5.04 1.10 -29.24
C TYR A 85 4.45 1.69 -30.51
N ASP A 86 4.75 2.96 -30.78
CA ASP A 86 4.43 3.58 -32.05
C ASP A 86 5.37 3.10 -33.17
N SER A 87 5.12 3.57 -34.40
CA SER A 87 5.95 3.26 -35.57
C SER A 87 7.38 3.79 -35.48
N GLN A 88 7.68 4.63 -34.49
CA GLN A 88 9.00 5.22 -34.23
C GLN A 88 9.70 4.53 -33.05
N GLY A 89 9.07 3.53 -32.42
CA GLY A 89 9.60 2.80 -31.27
C GLY A 89 9.41 3.52 -29.93
N GLN A 90 8.57 4.55 -29.85
CA GLN A 90 8.24 5.22 -28.59
C GLN A 90 7.11 4.49 -27.86
N VAL A 91 7.20 4.43 -26.53
CA VAL A 91 6.15 3.82 -25.69
C VAL A 91 4.84 4.59 -25.82
N LEU A 92 3.76 3.86 -26.09
CA LEU A 92 2.40 4.37 -26.03
C LEU A 92 1.86 4.23 -24.61
N TRP A 93 1.24 5.30 -24.11
CA TRP A 93 0.66 5.34 -22.78
C TRP A 93 -0.72 4.70 -22.81
N THR A 94 -1.01 3.86 -21.82
CA THR A 94 -2.24 3.05 -21.77
C THR A 94 -3.27 3.62 -20.80
N GLY A 95 -2.84 4.44 -19.83
CA GLY A 95 -3.77 5.07 -18.89
C GLY A 95 -3.09 5.88 -17.79
N TRP A 96 -3.93 6.46 -16.93
CA TRP A 96 -3.52 7.11 -15.69
C TRP A 96 -3.67 6.15 -14.52
N LEU A 97 -2.65 6.13 -13.67
CA LEU A 97 -2.68 5.43 -12.40
C LEU A 97 -2.63 6.46 -11.27
N SER A 98 -3.48 6.30 -10.26
CA SER A 98 -3.55 7.22 -9.13
C SER A 98 -3.67 6.48 -7.82
N TYR A 99 -2.90 6.92 -6.83
CA TYR A 99 -3.03 6.54 -5.44
C TYR A 99 -3.57 7.72 -4.67
N SER A 100 -4.55 7.49 -3.80
CA SER A 100 -4.98 8.49 -2.85
C SER A 100 -5.48 7.88 -1.55
N VAL A 101 -5.50 8.67 -0.50
CA VAL A 101 -6.10 8.26 0.78
C VAL A 101 -7.62 8.43 0.74
N GLN A 102 -8.35 7.39 1.12
CA GLN A 102 -9.78 7.45 1.33
C GLN A 102 -10.11 6.92 2.73
N LYS A 103 -10.53 7.82 3.63
CA LYS A 103 -10.72 7.53 5.06
C LYS A 103 -9.42 6.98 5.67
N THR A 104 -9.40 5.71 6.05
CA THR A 104 -8.24 4.99 6.61
C THR A 104 -7.64 4.03 5.59
N SER A 105 -7.94 4.16 4.30
CA SER A 105 -7.48 3.19 3.29
C SER A 105 -6.66 3.87 2.21
N LEU A 106 -5.60 3.22 1.75
CA LEU A 106 -4.92 3.58 0.53
C LEU A 106 -5.65 2.92 -0.64
N VAL A 107 -6.14 3.74 -1.57
CA VAL A 107 -6.85 3.27 -2.75
C VAL A 107 -6.07 3.57 -4.03
N ARG A 108 -6.14 2.64 -4.97
CA ARG A 108 -5.57 2.71 -6.31
C ARG A 108 -6.69 2.88 -7.31
N TYR A 109 -6.53 3.84 -8.22
CA TYR A 109 -7.41 4.07 -9.36
C TYR A 109 -6.64 3.82 -10.63
N TRP A 110 -7.15 2.90 -11.44
CA TRP A 110 -6.73 2.76 -12.82
C TRP A 110 -7.75 3.45 -13.73
N ARG A 111 -7.27 4.37 -14.57
CA ARG A 111 -8.09 5.05 -15.58
C ARG A 111 -7.49 4.75 -16.96
N PRO A 112 -7.97 3.71 -17.66
CA PRO A 112 -7.45 3.35 -18.97
C PRO A 112 -7.85 4.40 -20.01
N PHE A 113 -7.00 4.60 -21.01
CA PHE A 113 -7.40 5.28 -22.24
C PHE A 113 -8.18 4.31 -23.13
N SER A 114 -9.07 4.85 -23.95
CA SER A 114 -9.80 4.05 -24.95
C SER A 114 -8.86 3.45 -26.00
N LYS A 115 -7.73 4.11 -26.27
CA LYS A 115 -6.64 3.63 -27.11
C LYS A 115 -5.28 4.09 -26.57
N PRO A 116 -4.25 3.24 -26.63
CA PRO A 116 -2.89 3.63 -26.33
C PRO A 116 -2.46 4.85 -27.15
N SER A 117 -1.85 5.82 -26.47
CA SER A 117 -1.67 7.17 -27.02
C SER A 117 -0.26 7.69 -26.76
N PRO A 118 0.35 8.40 -27.73
CA PRO A 118 1.64 9.05 -27.51
C PRO A 118 1.51 10.18 -26.48
N LEU A 119 2.63 10.53 -25.82
CA LEU A 119 2.65 11.49 -24.71
C LEU A 119 1.99 12.84 -25.06
N SER A 120 2.11 13.28 -26.31
CA SER A 120 1.58 14.55 -26.81
C SER A 120 0.05 14.59 -26.92
N SER A 121 -0.61 13.43 -27.02
CA SER A 121 -2.07 13.32 -27.18
C SER A 121 -2.78 12.76 -25.96
N VAL A 122 -2.06 12.57 -24.86
CA VAL A 122 -2.64 12.04 -23.61
C VAL A 122 -3.61 13.05 -23.00
N LEU A 123 -4.82 12.58 -22.69
CA LEU A 123 -5.83 13.34 -21.96
C LEU A 123 -5.34 13.69 -20.55
N ALA A 124 -5.64 14.90 -20.10
CA ALA A 124 -5.29 15.34 -18.75
C ALA A 124 -6.10 14.57 -17.70
N LEU A 125 -5.52 14.36 -16.51
CA LEU A 125 -6.16 13.58 -15.44
C LEU A 125 -7.56 14.08 -15.06
N ASN A 126 -7.76 15.40 -15.06
CA ASN A 126 -9.03 16.06 -14.75
C ASN A 126 -10.12 15.89 -15.83
N GLN A 127 -9.76 15.41 -17.01
CA GLN A 127 -10.68 15.13 -18.12
C GLN A 127 -11.13 13.66 -18.13
N MET A 128 -10.54 12.83 -17.28
CA MET A 128 -10.85 11.41 -17.19
C MET A 128 -12.06 11.17 -16.27
N GLY A 129 -12.89 10.20 -16.63
CA GLY A 129 -14.05 9.81 -15.82
C GLY A 129 -13.69 9.20 -14.47
N SER A 130 -14.68 9.10 -13.59
CA SER A 130 -14.54 8.38 -12.32
C SER A 130 -14.49 6.88 -12.57
N VAL A 131 -13.57 6.19 -11.92
CA VAL A 131 -13.45 4.71 -11.95
C VAL A 131 -13.53 4.20 -10.52
N ALA A 132 -13.98 2.96 -10.35
CA ALA A 132 -14.03 2.31 -9.05
C ALA A 132 -12.61 2.15 -8.47
N PRO A 133 -12.38 2.51 -7.20
CA PRO A 133 -11.11 2.28 -6.55
C PRO A 133 -10.89 0.80 -6.22
N GLU A 134 -9.64 0.38 -6.31
CA GLU A 134 -9.12 -0.85 -5.69
C GLU A 134 -8.50 -0.49 -4.34
N VAL A 135 -8.85 -1.21 -3.28
CA VAL A 135 -8.26 -0.99 -1.95
C VAL A 135 -6.92 -1.74 -1.87
N VAL A 136 -5.84 -1.00 -1.65
CA VAL A 136 -4.47 -1.53 -1.54
C VAL A 136 -4.09 -1.77 -0.08
N ILE A 137 -4.47 -0.84 0.81
CA ILE A 137 -4.30 -0.95 2.27
C ILE A 137 -5.62 -0.57 2.91
N ARG A 138 -6.08 -1.35 3.89
CA ARG A 138 -7.36 -1.11 4.58
C ARG A 138 -7.23 -0.19 5.78
N ASP A 139 -6.18 -0.39 6.56
CA ASP A 139 -5.91 0.29 7.83
C ASP A 139 -4.58 1.04 7.73
N LEU A 140 -4.63 2.17 7.04
CA LEU A 140 -3.56 3.12 6.80
C LEU A 140 -3.58 4.20 7.89
N ASP A 141 -2.44 4.39 8.56
CA ASP A 141 -2.21 5.49 9.48
C ASP A 141 -1.74 6.73 8.72
N GLU A 142 -0.73 6.59 7.84
CA GLU A 142 -0.22 7.71 7.04
C GLU A 142 0.21 7.28 5.62
N PHE A 143 -0.22 8.04 4.62
CA PHE A 143 0.39 8.02 3.29
C PHE A 143 0.83 9.42 2.92
N LYS A 144 2.11 9.55 2.59
CA LYS A 144 2.69 10.84 2.28
C LYS A 144 3.71 10.74 1.17
N VAL A 145 3.59 11.66 0.22
CA VAL A 145 4.41 11.76 -0.98
C VAL A 145 4.93 13.18 -1.08
N TRP A 146 6.22 13.32 -1.29
CA TRP A 146 6.83 14.63 -1.52
C TRP A 146 8.06 14.53 -2.43
N GLU A 147 8.36 15.64 -3.09
CA GLU A 147 9.57 15.77 -3.89
C GLU A 147 10.71 16.28 -3.02
N GLN A 148 11.82 15.54 -3.03
CA GLN A 148 13.06 15.94 -2.39
C GLN A 148 14.06 16.40 -3.45
N PRO A 149 14.63 17.61 -3.35
CA PRO A 149 15.63 18.07 -4.30
C PRO A 149 16.86 17.14 -4.27
N SER A 150 17.34 16.75 -5.45
CA SER A 150 18.46 15.83 -5.62
C SER A 150 19.47 16.40 -6.62
N GLY A 151 20.12 17.50 -6.26
CA GLY A 151 21.10 18.19 -7.10
C GLY A 151 20.46 19.23 -8.03
N CYS A 152 21.25 19.74 -8.98
CA CYS A 152 20.80 20.78 -9.91
C CYS A 152 19.90 20.12 -10.98
N CYS A 153 18.58 20.36 -10.90
CA CYS A 153 17.56 19.91 -11.86
C CYS A 153 17.02 18.47 -11.72
N ASN A 154 17.34 17.75 -10.64
CA ASN A 154 16.76 16.44 -10.35
C ASN A 154 16.00 16.47 -9.03
N PHE A 155 14.92 15.69 -8.95
CA PHE A 155 14.20 15.43 -7.71
C PHE A 155 14.13 13.93 -7.46
N ARG A 156 14.02 13.55 -6.18
CA ARG A 156 13.68 12.22 -5.71
C ARG A 156 12.25 12.26 -5.21
N LEU A 157 11.45 11.29 -5.60
CA LEU A 157 10.14 11.10 -5.01
C LEU A 157 10.31 10.30 -3.72
N ALA A 158 9.95 10.89 -2.59
CA ALA A 158 9.88 10.19 -1.31
C ALA A 158 8.43 9.79 -1.05
N ILE A 159 8.23 8.53 -0.64
CA ILE A 159 6.92 7.95 -0.35
C ILE A 159 7.03 7.24 1.00
N THR A 160 6.13 7.59 1.91
CA THR A 160 5.93 6.91 3.20
C THR A 160 4.54 6.31 3.22
N VAL A 161 4.46 5.10 3.76
CA VAL A 161 3.24 4.31 3.97
C VAL A 161 3.40 3.69 5.36
N ASP A 162 2.62 4.18 6.31
CA ASP A 162 2.55 3.70 7.70
C ASP A 162 1.14 3.21 8.02
#